data_AF-A0A8E0RY18-F1
#
_entry.id   AF-A0A8E0RY18-F1
#
_cell.length_a   1.000
_cell.length_b   1.000
_cell.length_c   1.000
_cell.angle_alpha   90.00
_cell.angle_beta   90.00
_cell.angle_gamma   90.00
#
_symmetry.space_group_name_H-M   'P 1'
#
loop_
_entity.id
_entity.type
_entity.pdbx_description
1 polymer ?
#
loop_
_entity_poly.entity_id
_entity_poly.type
_entity_poly.pdbx_seq_one_letter_code
_entity_poly.pdbx_strand_id
1 'polypeptide(L)'
;MYGIPVTARHEVRRIAGRIVPAIATTTAAVAGLVSLELVKLIAARVRPDFGPDTSSTVTKSPHGGADARNAFLNLALPLILLSEPGPCARTRLPNGTEFTLWDVWVIPTPTDWESYRLSELITDLKVSGSSLFDLLSYDCKSHIFVLSQYVVTMKRAY
;
A
#
# COMPACT_ATOMS: atom_id res chain seq x y z
N MET A 1 -8.82 -41.09 29.49
CA MET A 1 -8.15 -40.33 28.41
C MET A 1 -9.12 -40.24 27.24
N TYR A 2 -9.28 -39.07 26.61
CA TYR A 2 -10.40 -38.69 25.71
C TYR A 2 -10.59 -39.49 24.40
N GLY A 3 -10.02 -40.69 24.25
CA GLY A 3 -10.15 -41.51 23.03
C GLY A 3 -9.48 -40.92 21.78
N ILE A 4 -8.62 -39.91 21.94
CA ILE A 4 -7.91 -39.25 20.83
C ILE A 4 -6.79 -40.17 20.34
N PRO A 5 -6.66 -40.42 19.02
CA PRO A 5 -5.59 -41.25 18.49
C PRO A 5 -4.23 -40.58 18.72
N VAL A 6 -3.23 -41.39 19.12
CA VAL A 6 -1.87 -40.90 19.33
C VAL A 6 -1.25 -40.53 17.98
N THR A 7 -0.78 -39.29 17.86
CA THR A 7 -0.20 -38.74 16.64
C THR A 7 1.34 -38.81 16.65
N ALA A 8 1.96 -38.95 15.48
CA ALA A 8 3.41 -39.03 15.36
C ALA A 8 4.10 -37.68 15.64
N ARG A 9 5.35 -37.74 16.13
CA ARG A 9 6.15 -36.56 16.55
C ARG A 9 6.26 -35.47 15.49
N HIS A 10 6.36 -35.83 14.20
CA HIS A 10 6.52 -34.85 13.12
C HIS A 10 5.26 -34.00 12.90
N GLU A 11 4.08 -34.58 13.05
CA GLU A 11 2.81 -33.86 12.93
C GLU A 11 2.56 -32.97 14.15
N VAL A 12 2.89 -33.47 15.35
CA VAL A 12 2.89 -32.66 16.57
C VAL A 12 3.84 -31.46 16.43
N ARG A 13 5.04 -31.66 15.90
CA ARG A 13 6.01 -30.58 15.65
C ARG A 13 5.51 -29.57 14.62
N ARG A 14 4.84 -30.03 13.55
CA ARG A 14 4.24 -29.16 12.53
C ARG A 14 3.20 -28.23 13.16
N ILE A 15 2.28 -28.79 13.96
CA ILE A 15 1.16 -28.05 14.55
C ILE A 15 1.66 -27.14 15.69
N ALA A 16 2.40 -27.69 16.66
CA ALA A 16 2.89 -26.92 17.82
C ALA A 16 3.90 -25.84 17.42
N GLY A 17 4.73 -26.13 16.40
CA GLY A 17 5.72 -25.19 15.88
C GLY A 17 5.18 -24.22 14.82
N ARG A 18 3.90 -24.32 14.42
CA ARG A 18 3.29 -23.51 13.35
C ARG A 18 4.15 -23.46 12.07
N ILE A 19 4.68 -24.62 11.67
CA ILE A 19 5.62 -24.70 10.55
C ILE A 19 4.85 -24.53 9.23
N VAL A 20 5.20 -23.51 8.45
CA VAL A 20 4.68 -23.28 7.09
C VAL A 20 5.49 -24.14 6.11
N PRO A 21 4.83 -25.01 5.30
CA PRO A 21 5.54 -25.81 4.31
C PRO A 21 6.07 -24.92 3.18
N ALA A 22 7.31 -25.15 2.76
CA ALA A 22 7.95 -24.44 1.66
C ALA A 22 8.83 -25.38 0.84
N ILE A 23 8.89 -25.13 -0.47
CA ILE A 23 9.74 -25.86 -1.41
C ILE A 23 10.42 -24.87 -2.36
N ALA A 24 11.64 -25.18 -2.80
CA ALA A 24 12.45 -24.28 -3.63
C ALA A 24 11.79 -23.93 -4.98
N THR A 25 10.95 -24.83 -5.52
CA THR A 25 10.30 -24.63 -6.82
C THR A 25 9.28 -23.49 -6.78
N THR A 26 8.45 -23.41 -5.74
CA THR A 26 7.50 -22.31 -5.57
C THR A 26 8.21 -20.99 -5.31
N THR A 27 9.30 -20.98 -4.54
CA THR A 27 10.07 -19.75 -4.29
C THR A 27 10.76 -19.24 -5.54
N ALA A 28 11.33 -20.13 -6.36
CA ALA A 28 11.94 -19.76 -7.64
C ALA A 28 10.90 -19.21 -8.63
N ALA A 29 9.73 -19.84 -8.72
CA ALA A 29 8.63 -19.38 -9.56
C ALA A 29 8.14 -17.98 -9.16
N VAL A 30 7.90 -17.74 -7.86
CA VAL A 30 7.51 -16.42 -7.35
C VAL A 30 8.60 -15.38 -7.63
N ALA A 31 9.87 -15.69 -7.36
CA ALA A 31 10.98 -14.76 -7.61
C ALA A 31 11.12 -14.39 -9.09
N GLY A 32 10.92 -15.34 -10.00
CA GLY A 32 10.91 -15.10 -11.45
C GLY A 32 9.76 -14.20 -11.91
N LEU A 33 8.56 -14.39 -11.35
CA LEU A 33 7.42 -13.52 -11.66
C LEU A 33 7.64 -12.08 -11.14
N VAL A 34 8.24 -11.94 -9.96
CA VAL A 34 8.60 -10.62 -9.40
C VAL A 34 9.66 -9.92 -10.24
N SER A 35 10.68 -10.64 -10.73
CA SER A 35 11.71 -10.04 -11.57
C SER A 35 11.18 -9.58 -12.93
N LEU A 36 10.17 -10.25 -13.48
CA LEU A 36 9.47 -9.79 -14.70
C LEU A 36 8.74 -8.46 -14.46
N GLU A 37 8.03 -8.31 -13.35
CA GLU A 37 7.36 -7.04 -13.01
C GLU A 37 8.38 -5.91 -12.77
N LEU A 38 9.54 -6.21 -12.18
CA LEU A 38 10.63 -5.24 -12.03
C LEU A 38 11.15 -4.74 -13.38
N VAL A 39 11.32 -5.62 -14.38
CA VAL A 39 11.75 -5.23 -15.72
C VAL A 39 10.73 -4.28 -16.37
N LYS A 40 9.42 -4.54 -16.23
CA LYS A 40 8.36 -3.65 -16.72
C LYS A 40 8.45 -2.27 -16.07
N LEU A 41 8.67 -2.22 -14.75
CA LEU A 41 8.81 -0.96 -14.01
C LEU A 41 10.03 -0.14 -14.48
N ILE A 42 11.16 -0.79 -14.73
CA ILE A 42 12.37 -0.11 -15.25
C ILE A 42 12.13 0.38 -16.67
N ALA A 43 11.56 -0.46 -17.55
CA ALA A 43 11.27 -0.10 -18.94
C ALA A 43 10.35 1.13 -19.03
N ALA A 44 9.31 1.19 -18.19
CA ALA A 44 8.39 2.33 -18.12
C ALA A 44 9.06 3.65 -17.67
N ARG A 45 10.16 3.58 -16.88
CA ARG A 45 10.90 4.76 -16.43
C ARG A 45 11.97 5.23 -17.42
N VAL A 46 12.60 4.30 -18.16
CA VAL A 46 13.75 4.59 -19.04
C VAL A 46 13.32 5.06 -20.43
N ARG A 47 12.13 4.68 -20.92
CA ARG A 47 11.58 5.18 -22.19
C ARG A 47 10.11 5.58 -22.02
N PRO A 48 9.80 6.89 -21.89
CA PRO A 48 8.42 7.35 -21.84
C PRO A 48 7.67 7.19 -23.18
N ASP A 49 8.38 7.01 -24.30
CA ASP A 49 7.82 7.02 -25.65
C ASP A 49 7.51 5.65 -26.26
N PHE A 50 7.74 4.54 -25.53
CA PHE A 50 7.39 3.21 -26.05
C PHE A 50 5.90 2.90 -25.85
N GLY A 51 5.09 3.49 -26.72
CA GLY A 51 3.82 2.94 -27.18
C GLY A 51 3.47 3.60 -28.52
N PRO A 52 2.61 3.05 -29.40
CA PRO A 52 1.81 1.84 -29.31
C PRO A 52 1.84 1.03 -30.63
N ASP A 53 2.69 0.02 -30.77
CA ASP A 53 2.64 -0.97 -31.85
C ASP A 53 3.35 -2.22 -31.31
N THR A 54 2.72 -3.38 -31.11
CA THR A 54 1.90 -4.14 -32.04
C THR A 54 0.99 -5.06 -31.20
N SER A 55 -0.31 -4.99 -31.45
CA SER A 55 -1.30 -6.07 -31.20
C SER A 55 -1.44 -6.68 -29.80
N SER A 56 -1.57 -5.88 -28.75
CA SER A 56 -2.52 -6.25 -27.68
C SER A 56 -3.10 -4.99 -27.09
N THR A 57 -4.42 -4.91 -27.08
CA THR A 57 -5.22 -3.83 -26.52
C THR A 57 -5.09 -3.80 -25.00
N VAL A 58 -3.90 -3.49 -24.50
CA VAL A 58 -3.68 -3.18 -23.09
C VAL A 58 -3.93 -1.70 -22.95
N THR A 59 -5.15 -1.39 -22.53
CA THR A 59 -5.57 -0.10 -22.01
C THR A 59 -4.49 0.49 -21.12
N LYS A 60 -3.86 1.59 -21.56
CA LYS A 60 -3.09 2.46 -20.67
C LYS A 60 -4.00 2.77 -19.50
N SER A 61 -3.69 2.23 -18.32
CA SER A 61 -4.41 2.59 -17.11
C SER A 61 -4.32 4.11 -16.94
N PRO A 62 -5.44 4.82 -16.67
CA PRO A 62 -5.48 6.28 -16.61
C PRO A 62 -4.56 6.91 -15.55
N HIS A 63 -3.86 6.10 -14.75
CA HIS A 63 -3.03 6.52 -13.62
C HIS A 63 -1.52 6.25 -13.80
N GLY A 64 -1.00 6.27 -15.04
CA GLY A 64 0.44 6.35 -15.32
C GLY A 64 1.31 5.18 -14.84
N GLY A 65 0.69 4.09 -14.37
CA GLY A 65 1.37 2.87 -13.96
C GLY A 65 1.71 1.98 -15.14
N ALA A 66 2.86 1.32 -15.07
CA ALA A 66 3.18 0.18 -15.95
C ALA A 66 2.04 -0.85 -15.90
N ASP A 67 1.85 -1.63 -16.98
CA ASP A 67 0.90 -2.77 -17.04
C ASP A 67 1.36 -3.89 -16.10
N ALA A 68 1.15 -3.63 -14.80
CA ALA A 68 1.51 -4.50 -13.71
C ALA A 68 0.47 -5.62 -13.59
N ARG A 69 0.93 -6.82 -13.26
CA ARG A 69 0.05 -7.99 -13.08
C ARG A 69 0.29 -8.62 -11.72
N ASN A 70 -0.78 -8.79 -10.95
CA ASN A 70 -0.78 -9.61 -9.74
C ASN A 70 -0.84 -11.08 -10.16
N ALA A 71 0.13 -11.89 -9.70
CA ALA A 71 0.23 -13.30 -10.03
C ALA A 71 -0.14 -14.19 -8.83
N PHE A 72 -1.07 -15.11 -9.06
CA PHE A 72 -1.43 -16.19 -8.15
C PHE A 72 -1.03 -17.52 -8.78
N LEU A 73 -0.36 -18.40 -8.02
CA LEU A 73 0.10 -19.67 -8.54
C LEU A 73 -0.19 -20.82 -7.58
N ASN A 74 -0.54 -21.97 -8.16
CA ASN A 74 -0.64 -23.25 -7.46
C ASN A 74 -0.02 -24.34 -8.34
N LEU A 75 1.21 -24.74 -8.02
CA LEU A 75 1.97 -25.73 -8.80
C LEU A 75 1.44 -27.17 -8.64
N ALA A 76 0.57 -27.43 -7.65
CA ALA A 76 -0.08 -28.74 -7.53
C ALA A 76 -1.21 -28.92 -8.56
N LEU A 77 -1.84 -27.82 -9.00
CA LEU A 77 -2.89 -27.79 -10.03
C LEU A 77 -2.40 -27.19 -11.37
N PRO A 78 -1.08 -27.23 -11.62
CA PRO A 78 -0.36 -26.36 -12.58
C PRO A 78 -1.06 -25.04 -12.99
N LEU A 79 -1.57 -24.29 -12.02
CA LEU A 79 -2.39 -23.09 -12.28
C LEU A 79 -1.58 -21.82 -12.04
N ILE A 80 -1.62 -20.90 -13.01
CA ILE A 80 -1.13 -19.52 -12.87
C ILE A 80 -2.25 -18.58 -13.31
N LEU A 81 -2.66 -17.67 -12.43
CA LEU A 81 -3.67 -16.66 -12.68
C LEU A 81 -3.03 -15.28 -12.57
N LEU A 82 -3.21 -14.47 -13.61
CA LEU A 82 -2.78 -13.08 -13.64
C LEU A 82 -4.00 -12.18 -13.57
N SER A 83 -3.94 -11.16 -12.72
CA SER A 83 -5.01 -10.16 -12.57
C SER A 83 -4.43 -8.76 -12.57
N GLU A 84 -5.24 -7.80 -13.02
CA GLU A 84 -4.85 -6.38 -12.96
C GLU A 84 -4.98 -5.88 -11.51
N PRO A 85 -4.05 -5.03 -11.05
CA PRO A 85 -4.18 -4.39 -9.75
C PRO A 85 -5.42 -3.49 -9.76
N GLY A 86 -6.19 -3.55 -8.67
CA GLY A 86 -7.35 -2.69 -8.48
C GLY A 86 -6.95 -1.20 -8.42
N PRO A 87 -7.85 -0.28 -8.82
CA PRO A 87 -7.60 1.14 -8.67
C PRO A 87 -7.46 1.50 -7.18
N CYS A 88 -6.68 2.55 -6.89
CA CYS A 88 -6.54 3.03 -5.52
C CYS A 88 -7.89 3.53 -4.99
N ALA A 89 -8.25 3.12 -3.77
CA ALA A 89 -9.45 3.60 -3.11
C ALA A 89 -9.37 5.12 -2.91
N ARG A 90 -10.41 5.82 -3.34
CA ARG A 90 -10.55 7.27 -3.21
C ARG A 90 -11.58 7.57 -2.15
N THR A 91 -11.20 8.41 -1.19
CA THR A 91 -12.11 8.91 -0.18
C THR A 91 -12.40 10.37 -0.50
N ARG A 92 -13.68 10.76 -0.46
CA ARG A 92 -14.11 12.13 -0.73
C ARG A 92 -14.11 12.92 0.57
N LEU A 93 -13.45 14.07 0.57
CA LEU A 93 -13.56 15.03 1.66
C LEU A 93 -14.83 15.87 1.48
N PRO A 94 -15.34 16.47 2.58
CA PRO A 94 -16.50 17.38 2.53
C PRO A 94 -16.28 18.65 1.68
N ASN A 95 -15.03 19.03 1.42
CA ASN A 95 -14.65 20.14 0.53
C ASN A 95 -14.72 19.77 -0.96
N GLY A 96 -15.13 18.54 -1.30
CA GLY A 96 -15.25 18.06 -2.68
C GLY A 96 -13.95 17.54 -3.29
N THR A 97 -12.83 17.56 -2.56
CA THR A 97 -11.58 16.95 -3.04
C THR A 97 -11.55 15.45 -2.78
N GLU A 98 -10.95 14.69 -3.68
CA GLU A 98 -10.72 13.25 -3.51
C GLU A 98 -9.27 13.04 -3.04
N PHE A 99 -9.06 12.18 -2.04
CA PHE A 99 -7.73 11.74 -1.64
C PHE A 99 -7.59 10.23 -1.74
N THR A 100 -6.37 9.80 -2.02
CA THR A 100 -5.93 8.41 -2.06
C THR A 100 -4.95 8.10 -0.92
N LEU A 101 -4.65 6.83 -0.71
CA LEU A 101 -3.61 6.39 0.24
C LEU A 101 -2.23 6.97 -0.06
N TRP A 102 -1.96 7.32 -1.32
CA TRP A 102 -0.66 7.77 -1.80
C TRP A 102 -0.48 9.29 -1.72
N ASP A 103 -1.55 10.04 -1.45
CA ASP A 103 -1.48 11.49 -1.35
C ASP A 103 -0.90 11.90 0.00
N VAL A 104 0.18 12.66 -0.05
CA VAL A 104 0.85 13.20 1.13
C VAL A 104 0.62 14.70 1.22
N TRP A 105 0.21 15.13 2.41
CA TRP A 105 -0.01 16.54 2.70
C TRP A 105 1.32 17.13 3.15
N VAL A 106 1.92 17.94 2.27
CA VAL A 106 3.20 18.60 2.55
C VAL A 106 2.91 20.02 3.01
N ILE A 107 3.21 20.28 4.29
CA ILE A 107 3.12 21.62 4.87
C ILE A 107 4.55 22.19 4.86
N PRO A 108 4.79 23.34 4.21
CA PRO A 108 6.11 23.95 4.22
C PRO A 108 6.48 24.33 5.66
N THR A 109 7.68 23.94 6.10
CA THR A 109 8.17 24.32 7.42
C THR A 109 8.64 25.78 7.39
N PRO A 110 8.22 26.62 8.35
CA PRO A 110 8.78 27.95 8.52
C PRO A 110 10.28 27.88 8.83
N THR A 111 11.00 28.93 8.45
CA THR A 111 12.45 29.08 8.70
C THR A 111 12.78 29.03 10.19
N ASP A 112 11.87 29.52 11.04
CA ASP A 112 11.99 29.55 12.50
C ASP A 112 11.12 28.45 13.15
N TRP A 113 11.54 27.18 13.04
CA TRP A 113 10.76 26.05 13.55
C TRP A 113 10.69 25.98 15.08
N GLU A 114 11.65 26.57 15.79
CA GLU A 114 11.70 26.58 17.26
C GLU A 114 10.64 27.50 17.88
N SER A 115 10.24 28.56 17.16
CA SER A 115 9.19 29.48 17.57
C SER A 115 7.82 29.10 17.03
N TYR A 116 7.75 28.14 16.10
CA TYR A 116 6.51 27.75 15.44
C TYR A 116 5.53 27.12 16.40
N ARG A 117 4.35 27.74 16.54
CA ARG A 117 3.34 27.30 17.50
C ARG A 117 2.27 26.45 16.84
N LEU A 118 1.63 25.60 17.63
CA LEU A 118 0.45 24.84 17.19
C LEU A 118 -0.66 25.76 16.64
N SER A 119 -0.80 26.97 17.18
CA SER A 119 -1.76 27.97 16.67
C SER A 119 -1.47 28.38 15.23
N GLU A 120 -0.19 28.53 14.87
CA GLU A 120 0.26 28.93 13.53
C GLU A 120 0.08 27.76 12.55
N LEU A 121 0.38 26.53 12.99
CA LEU A 121 0.06 25.32 12.22
C LEU A 121 -1.43 25.18 11.93
N ILE A 122 -2.29 25.45 12.93
CA ILE A 122 -3.75 25.40 12.73
C ILE A 122 -4.20 26.47 11.76
N THR A 123 -3.61 27.68 11.78
CA THR A 123 -3.95 28.72 10.80
C THR A 123 -3.49 28.36 9.39
N ASP A 124 -2.29 27.79 9.24
CA ASP A 124 -1.76 27.37 7.94
C ASP A 124 -2.59 26.24 7.32
N LEU A 125 -3.01 25.28 8.14
CA LEU A 125 -3.92 24.20 7.75
C LEU A 125 -5.30 24.71 7.30
N LYS A 126 -5.83 25.73 7.99
CA LYS A 126 -7.11 26.37 7.62
C LYS A 126 -7.01 27.15 6.31
N VAL A 127 -5.90 27.85 6.08
CA VAL A 127 -5.64 28.63 4.84
C VAL A 127 -5.43 27.71 3.64
N SER A 128 -4.82 26.54 3.83
CA SER A 128 -4.56 25.54 2.78
C SER A 128 -5.82 24.81 2.26
N GLY A 129 -7.02 25.23 2.69
CA GLY A 129 -8.29 24.75 2.12
C GLY A 129 -8.96 23.63 2.91
N SER A 130 -8.58 23.45 4.17
CA SER A 130 -9.08 22.37 5.02
C SER A 130 -9.61 22.92 6.34
N SER A 131 -10.84 23.42 6.31
CA SER A 131 -11.56 23.96 7.47
C SER A 131 -12.07 22.89 8.44
N LEU A 132 -11.71 21.62 8.27
CA LEU A 132 -12.32 20.45 8.94
C LEU A 132 -11.28 19.52 9.58
N PHE A 133 -10.34 20.07 10.33
CA PHE A 133 -9.45 19.27 11.18
C PHE A 133 -9.89 19.37 12.63
N ASP A 134 -10.44 18.27 13.15
CA ASP A 134 -10.98 18.18 14.52
C ASP A 134 -10.02 17.44 15.47
N LEU A 135 -9.20 16.53 14.95
CA LEU A 135 -8.24 15.74 15.72
C LEU A 135 -6.86 15.78 15.08
N LEU A 136 -5.85 16.13 15.87
CA LEU A 136 -4.45 15.95 15.50
C LEU A 136 -3.79 15.05 16.55
N SER A 137 -3.37 13.88 16.09
CA SER A 137 -2.63 12.91 16.89
C SER A 137 -1.25 12.71 16.30
N TYR A 138 -0.24 12.61 17.18
CA TYR A 138 1.10 12.20 16.80
C TYR A 138 1.36 10.82 17.38
N ASP A 139 1.42 9.82 16.50
CA ASP A 139 1.61 8.41 16.86
C ASP A 139 0.56 7.94 17.90
N CYS A 140 0.97 7.52 19.10
CA CYS A 140 0.07 7.11 20.18
C CYS A 140 -0.30 8.23 21.17
N LYS A 141 0.17 9.47 20.98
CA LYS A 141 -0.19 10.61 21.84
C LYS A 141 -1.22 11.49 21.13
N SER A 142 -2.46 11.41 21.59
CA SER A 142 -3.50 12.38 21.26
C SER A 142 -3.44 13.54 22.25
N HIS A 143 -3.27 14.75 21.74
CA HIS A 143 -3.27 15.97 22.56
C HIS A 143 -4.57 16.78 22.43
N ILE A 144 -5.47 16.45 21.49
CA ILE A 144 -6.77 17.11 21.28
C ILE A 144 -7.82 16.07 20.84
N PHE A 145 -9.03 16.11 21.42
CA PHE A 145 -10.21 15.30 21.04
C PHE A 145 -11.34 16.21 20.56
N VAL A 146 -11.72 16.13 19.28
CA VAL A 146 -13.00 16.64 18.76
C VAL A 146 -13.54 15.63 17.74
N LEU A 147 -14.85 15.38 17.82
CA LEU A 147 -15.57 14.30 17.13
C LEU A 147 -15.81 14.64 15.65
N SER A 148 -15.05 14.00 14.75
CA SER A 148 -15.46 13.75 13.36
C SER A 148 -14.73 12.53 12.80
N GLN A 149 -15.40 11.76 11.93
CA GLN A 149 -15.10 10.38 11.54
C GLN A 149 -13.85 10.14 10.67
N TYR A 150 -12.89 11.07 10.62
CA TYR A 150 -11.77 10.98 9.70
C TYR A 150 -10.42 11.05 10.43
N VAL A 151 -9.69 9.93 10.45
CA VAL A 151 -8.33 9.84 10.98
C VAL A 151 -7.36 10.19 9.85
N VAL A 152 -6.75 11.36 9.91
CA VAL A 152 -5.69 11.79 8.97
C VAL A 152 -4.34 11.56 9.63
N THR A 153 -3.57 10.60 9.11
CA THR A 153 -2.24 10.27 9.62
C THR A 153 -1.16 11.06 8.87
N MET A 154 -0.55 12.04 9.52
CA MET A 154 0.66 12.71 9.03
C MET A 154 1.88 11.83 9.31
N LYS A 155 2.63 11.44 8.27
CA LYS A 155 3.85 10.64 8.40
C LYS A 155 5.08 11.53 8.18
N ARG A 156 6.05 11.47 9.09
CA ARG A 156 7.33 12.20 8.97
C ARG A 156 8.10 11.68 7.75
N ALA A 157 8.35 12.53 6.77
CA ALA A 157 9.34 12.26 5.73
C ALA A 157 10.74 12.36 6.35
N TYR A 158 11.57 11.35 6.13
CA TYR A 158 13.00 11.36 6.51
C TYR A 158 13.84 12.00 5.43
#